data_AF-A0A2E9VLQ1-F1
#
_entry.id   AF-A0A2E9VLQ1-F1
#
_cell.length_a   1.000
_cell.length_b   1.000
_cell.length_c   1.000
_cell.angle_alpha   90.00
_cell.angle_beta   90.00
_cell.angle_gamma   90.00
#
_symmetry.space_group_name_H-M   'P 1'
#
loop_
_entity.id
_entity.type
_entity.pdbx_description
1 polymer ?
#
loop_
_entity_poly.entity_id
_entity_poly.type
_entity_poly.pdbx_seq_one_letter_code
_entity_poly.pdbx_strand_id
1 'polypeptide(L)'
;MAIVAGEFLCPNCAARLRIHQSGQKQTEIDCPECAAHLLVEMTAEHQISVMTRPEFDGTVLVASLHRFSISVAIVLILITCTTLFFIIDFDSNEQKSSEENPEIVNQNPSVADPELTSNAVGPVAPAAPEKISFEDRLQRLGIRINEYRLNTGQFPTAGWNPNHEPGKPTGLSWLAGPDPELEAFSKYAPNWNADWNSPVNDRFVRRSRSDLLNPELKTVVGSDRYPASHIVGISGVGVDAAELPKDHPRAGIFGWNRVTRTEDVKDGLSNTWLASGITERFSSWANASQSIRAVTAEPYINGPDGFGTGSPERMPILMADGSVREMSVKTAPTIFRRLAAMADSLPLDPEVAGEPGKSTSTPSDSLTNKPIMPEVVPSEQTTSSPPPLKTVSPEVQQAMLEKFNQKVISFELNQPTPLNEVLVELEALAGVTIDFDEEQIPQTDPLRIEPVTLSGKMLSIAEMLDQILSPLNLITTPANDRMLIRRATTH
;
A
#
# COMPACT_ATOMS: atom_id res chain seq x y z
N MET A 1 -11.12 -5.95 12.20
CA MET A 1 -12.26 -5.94 11.26
C MET A 1 -13.34 -5.03 11.83
N ALA A 2 -13.84 -4.07 11.06
CA ALA A 2 -14.86 -3.12 11.53
C ALA A 2 -16.25 -3.75 11.36
N ILE A 3 -16.94 -4.07 12.46
CA ILE A 3 -18.28 -4.66 12.46
C ILE A 3 -19.26 -3.65 11.84
N VAL A 4 -20.09 -4.06 10.89
CA VAL A 4 -21.21 -3.25 10.41
C VAL A 4 -22.22 -3.12 11.56
N ALA A 5 -22.41 -1.92 12.10
CA ALA A 5 -23.34 -1.65 13.20
C ALA A 5 -24.80 -1.66 12.73
N GLY A 6 -25.03 -1.31 11.45
CA GLY A 6 -26.31 -1.46 10.79
C GLY A 6 -26.40 -0.69 9.48
N GLU A 7 -27.56 -0.81 8.83
CA GLU A 7 -27.88 -0.17 7.56
C GLU A 7 -29.08 0.76 7.69
N PHE A 8 -29.08 1.87 6.96
CA PHE A 8 -30.21 2.80 6.91
C PHE A 8 -30.26 3.52 5.56
N LEU A 9 -31.40 4.18 5.27
CA LEU A 9 -31.56 5.00 4.08
C LEU A 9 -31.27 6.47 4.42
N CYS A 10 -30.53 7.17 3.57
CA CYS A 10 -30.32 8.61 3.71
C CYS A 10 -31.69 9.32 3.68
N PRO A 11 -32.03 10.15 4.69
CA PRO A 11 -33.30 10.86 4.71
C PRO A 11 -33.45 11.90 3.58
N ASN A 12 -32.35 12.34 2.97
CA ASN A 12 -32.36 13.35 1.91
C ASN A 12 -32.51 12.75 0.49
N CYS A 13 -31.87 11.61 0.20
CA CYS A 13 -31.84 11.03 -1.15
C CYS A 13 -32.20 9.54 -1.23
N ALA A 14 -32.54 8.90 -0.10
CA ALA A 14 -32.81 7.47 0.01
C ALA A 14 -31.64 6.52 -0.36
N ALA A 15 -30.41 7.02 -0.48
CA ALA A 15 -29.23 6.17 -0.66
C ALA A 15 -29.05 5.20 0.52
N ARG A 16 -28.74 3.93 0.25
CA ARG A 16 -28.50 2.91 1.28
C ARG A 16 -27.10 3.09 1.86
N LEU A 17 -27.02 3.43 3.15
CA LEU A 17 -25.78 3.68 3.87
C LEU A 17 -25.53 2.59 4.91
N ARG A 18 -24.26 2.27 5.13
CA ARG A 18 -23.80 1.31 6.14
C ARG A 18 -22.87 2.03 7.10
N ILE A 19 -23.14 1.91 8.40
CA ILE A 19 -22.24 2.43 9.44
C ILE A 19 -21.53 1.26 10.10
N HIS A 20 -20.21 1.36 10.24
CA HIS A 20 -19.43 0.41 11.02
C HIS A 20 -19.30 0.94 12.46
N GLN A 21 -19.34 0.07 13.47
CA GLN A 21 -19.26 0.47 14.87
C GLN A 21 -17.96 1.26 15.14
N SER A 22 -18.09 2.57 15.16
CA SER A 22 -17.23 3.46 15.93
C SER A 22 -17.69 3.32 17.38
N GLY A 23 -16.79 3.13 18.36
CA GLY A 23 -17.16 3.07 19.79
C GLY A 23 -17.81 4.36 20.34
N GLN A 24 -18.20 5.29 19.47
CA GLN A 24 -18.85 6.55 19.78
C GLN A 24 -20.37 6.40 19.65
N LYS A 25 -21.11 6.94 20.63
CA LYS A 25 -22.59 6.96 20.62
C LYS A 25 -23.17 7.72 19.42
N GLN A 26 -22.36 8.60 18.84
CA GLN A 26 -22.75 9.51 17.78
C GLN A 26 -21.62 9.59 16.76
N THR A 27 -21.95 9.48 15.47
CA THR A 27 -20.99 9.59 14.37
C THR A 27 -21.55 10.54 13.32
N GLU A 28 -20.75 11.51 12.90
CA GLU A 28 -21.05 12.37 11.75
C GLU A 28 -20.56 11.68 10.47
N ILE A 29 -21.43 11.57 9.46
CA ILE A 29 -21.07 11.02 8.15
C ILE A 29 -21.68 11.87 7.04
N ASP A 30 -21.00 11.92 5.90
CA ASP A 30 -21.51 12.57 4.70
C ASP A 30 -22.11 11.52 3.77
N CYS A 31 -23.31 11.79 3.25
CA CYS A 31 -23.90 10.92 2.25
C CYS A 31 -23.11 11.04 0.92
N PRO A 32 -22.54 9.95 0.38
CA PRO A 32 -21.75 10.01 -0.86
C PRO A 32 -22.57 10.41 -2.10
N GLU A 33 -23.89 10.18 -2.07
CA GLU A 33 -24.77 10.46 -3.22
C GLU A 33 -25.24 11.92 -3.25
N CYS A 34 -25.54 12.53 -2.10
CA CYS A 34 -26.12 13.88 -2.05
C CYS A 34 -25.35 14.89 -1.19
N ALA A 35 -24.19 14.49 -0.64
CA ALA A 35 -23.35 15.29 0.24
C ALA A 35 -24.04 15.83 1.51
N ALA A 36 -25.23 15.32 1.87
CA ALA A 36 -25.90 15.73 3.11
C ALA A 36 -25.10 15.29 4.34
N HIS A 37 -24.87 16.22 5.27
CA HIS A 37 -24.27 15.95 6.58
C HIS A 37 -25.29 15.25 7.50
N LEU A 38 -25.02 13.99 7.81
CA LEU A 38 -25.89 13.14 8.63
C LEU A 38 -25.28 12.94 10.01
N LEU A 39 -26.11 13.09 11.03
CA LEU A 39 -25.78 12.76 12.40
C LEU A 39 -26.44 11.41 12.74
N VAL A 40 -25.62 10.39 12.94
CA VAL A 40 -26.08 9.03 13.23
C VAL A 40 -25.89 8.77 14.71
N GLU A 41 -26.98 8.52 15.43
CA GLU A 41 -26.98 8.19 16.85
C GLU A 41 -27.48 6.75 17.05
N MET A 42 -26.75 5.96 17.82
CA MET A 42 -27.16 4.61 18.18
C MET A 42 -27.87 4.67 19.54
N THR A 43 -29.17 4.39 19.55
CA THR A 43 -29.97 4.43 20.79
C THR A 43 -29.57 3.28 21.73
N ALA A 44 -29.94 3.37 23.01
CA ALA A 44 -29.69 2.31 23.99
C ALA A 44 -30.31 0.95 23.60
N GLU A 45 -31.29 0.96 22.71
CA GLU A 45 -32.00 -0.21 22.19
C GLU A 45 -31.38 -0.76 20.89
N HIS A 46 -30.19 -0.29 20.50
CA HIS A 46 -29.51 -0.63 19.24
C HIS A 46 -30.30 -0.23 17.98
N GLN A 47 -31.18 0.78 18.07
CA GLN A 47 -31.81 1.38 16.89
C GLN A 47 -30.94 2.53 16.38
N ILE A 48 -30.87 2.66 15.05
CA ILE A 48 -30.16 3.75 14.39
C ILE A 48 -31.14 4.92 14.21
N SER A 49 -30.86 6.03 14.86
CA SER A 49 -31.54 7.31 14.62
C SER A 49 -30.68 8.17 13.72
N VAL A 50 -31.26 8.66 12.61
CA VAL A 50 -30.54 9.47 11.61
C VAL A 50 -31.21 10.83 11.56
N MET A 51 -30.46 11.87 11.91
CA MET A 51 -30.93 13.25 11.85
C MET A 51 -30.13 14.01 10.79
N THR A 52 -30.82 14.72 9.91
CA THR A 52 -30.18 15.73 9.05
C THR A 52 -29.82 16.92 9.93
N ARG A 53 -28.56 17.31 9.94
CA ARG A 53 -28.19 18.58 10.56
C ARG A 53 -28.85 19.69 9.72
N PRO A 54 -29.71 20.56 10.30
CA PRO A 54 -30.21 21.70 9.55
C PRO A 54 -29.00 22.50 9.06
N GLU A 55 -28.96 22.80 7.76
CA GLU A 55 -27.95 23.69 7.20
C GLU A 55 -27.92 24.95 8.06
N PHE A 56 -26.78 25.20 8.68
CA PHE A 56 -26.58 26.42 9.44
C PHE A 56 -26.45 27.54 8.41
N ASP A 57 -27.60 28.08 8.01
CA ASP A 57 -27.67 29.19 7.07
C ASP A 57 -26.91 30.35 7.74
N GLY A 58 -25.72 30.65 7.23
CA GLY A 58 -24.67 31.42 7.89
C GLY A 58 -25.01 32.87 8.22
N THR A 59 -26.27 33.27 8.14
CA THR A 59 -26.80 34.53 8.64
C THR A 59 -26.97 34.50 10.16
N VAL A 60 -25.85 34.41 10.88
CA VAL A 60 -25.82 34.91 12.25
C VAL A 60 -25.97 36.43 12.15
N LEU A 61 -27.12 36.96 12.58
CA LEU A 61 -27.28 38.37 12.91
C LEU A 61 -26.25 38.71 13.99
N VAL A 62 -25.09 39.23 13.57
CA VAL A 62 -24.11 39.82 14.47
C VAL A 62 -24.76 41.08 15.03
N ALA A 63 -25.39 40.94 16.19
CA ALA A 63 -25.71 42.07 17.02
C ALA A 63 -24.42 42.85 17.26
N SER A 64 -24.39 44.09 16.77
CA SER A 64 -23.33 45.08 16.92
C SER A 64 -22.98 45.27 18.39
N LEU A 65 -22.10 44.42 18.91
CA LEU A 65 -21.43 44.62 20.19
C LEU A 65 -20.19 45.48 19.92
N HIS A 66 -20.23 46.65 20.56
CA HIS A 66 -19.21 47.67 20.68
C HIS A 66 -17.78 47.23 20.32
N ARG A 67 -17.15 48.00 19.42
CA ARG A 67 -15.70 48.06 19.22
C ARG A 67 -14.98 48.26 20.57
N PHE A 68 -14.60 47.18 21.22
CA PHE A 68 -13.48 47.18 22.16
C PHE A 68 -12.21 46.94 21.35
N SER A 69 -11.25 47.84 21.49
CA SER A 69 -10.01 47.83 20.71
C SER A 69 -9.24 46.54 20.99
N ILE A 70 -9.12 45.67 19.98
CA ILE A 70 -8.43 44.37 20.04
C ILE A 70 -7.02 44.49 20.65
N SER A 71 -6.37 45.65 20.49
CA SER A 71 -5.09 45.98 21.09
C SER A 71 -5.07 45.86 22.63
N VAL A 72 -6.18 46.14 23.33
CA VAL A 72 -6.24 46.06 24.80
C VAL A 72 -6.33 44.62 25.28
N ALA A 73 -7.06 43.76 24.57
CA ALA A 73 -7.18 42.34 24.92
C ALA A 73 -5.84 41.60 24.73
N ILE A 74 -5.10 41.92 23.66
CA ILE A 74 -3.79 41.31 23.40
C ILE A 74 -2.77 41.71 24.48
N VAL A 75 -2.77 42.97 24.92
CA VAL A 75 -1.87 43.44 25.99
C VAL A 75 -2.20 42.76 27.32
N LEU A 76 -3.47 42.61 27.66
CA LEU A 76 -3.88 41.91 28.89
C LEU A 76 -3.47 40.42 28.88
N ILE A 77 -3.63 39.74 27.74
CA ILE A 77 -3.21 38.33 27.59
C ILE A 77 -1.69 38.19 27.76
N LEU A 78 -0.90 39.08 27.14
CA LEU A 78 0.56 39.05 27.25
C LEU A 78 1.05 39.34 28.68
N ILE A 79 0.38 40.25 29.39
CA ILE A 79 0.67 40.51 30.82
C ILE A 79 0.34 39.27 31.66
N THR A 80 -0.80 38.60 31.43
CA THR A 80 -1.14 37.39 32.18
C THR A 80 -0.22 36.20 31.88
N CYS A 81 0.24 36.06 30.63
CA CYS A 81 1.19 34.99 30.29
C CYS A 81 2.57 35.24 30.89
N THR A 82 3.03 36.49 30.93
CA THR A 82 4.32 36.81 31.54
C THR A 82 4.29 36.66 33.06
N THR A 83 3.21 37.06 33.74
CA THR A 83 3.10 36.84 35.19
C THR A 83 3.01 35.36 35.55
N LEU A 84 2.33 34.53 34.74
CA LEU A 84 2.27 33.09 34.97
C LEU A 84 3.66 32.42 34.82
N PHE A 85 4.46 32.87 33.85
CA PHE A 85 5.79 32.31 33.60
C PHE A 85 6.74 32.54 34.80
N PHE A 86 6.71 33.74 35.39
CA PHE A 86 7.53 34.06 36.57
C PHE A 86 7.12 33.32 37.85
N ILE A 87 5.87 32.84 37.95
CA ILE A 87 5.41 32.06 39.11
C ILE A 87 5.91 30.61 39.04
N ILE A 88 6.12 30.06 37.83
CA ILE A 88 6.50 28.66 37.65
C ILE A 88 8.02 28.45 37.77
N ASP A 89 8.84 29.43 37.39
CA ASP A 89 10.31 29.29 37.40
C ASP A 89 10.97 29.40 38.78
N PHE A 90 10.23 29.77 39.84
CA PHE A 90 10.83 30.01 41.16
C PHE A 90 11.02 28.74 42.02
N ASP A 91 10.56 27.57 41.57
CA ASP A 91 10.53 26.34 42.39
C ASP A 91 11.56 25.25 41.99
N SER A 92 12.45 25.53 41.02
CA SER A 92 13.35 24.50 40.44
C SER A 92 14.84 24.69 40.73
N ASN A 93 15.23 25.29 41.87
CA ASN A 93 16.65 25.46 42.17
C ASN A 93 17.01 25.19 43.64
N GLU A 94 16.87 23.94 44.08
CA GLU A 94 17.58 23.46 45.26
C GLU A 94 17.79 21.93 45.24
N GLN A 95 18.92 21.45 44.68
CA GLN A 95 19.71 20.42 45.35
C GLN A 95 21.11 20.20 44.76
N LYS A 96 22.06 20.20 45.71
CA LYS A 96 23.51 20.06 45.67
C LYS A 96 24.01 18.65 45.33
N SER A 97 25.25 18.65 44.80
CA SER A 97 26.44 17.80 45.08
C SER A 97 26.27 16.27 44.95
N SER A 98 27.28 15.43 44.70
CA SER A 98 28.74 15.46 44.88
C SER A 98 29.27 14.12 44.34
N GLU A 99 30.51 14.08 43.84
CA GLU A 99 31.43 12.90 43.79
C GLU A 99 30.93 11.65 43.02
N GLU A 100 31.73 10.85 42.32
CA GLU A 100 33.10 10.39 42.57
C GLU A 100 33.62 9.74 41.27
N ASN A 101 34.93 9.79 41.07
CA ASN A 101 35.67 9.26 39.93
C ASN A 101 36.24 7.87 40.28
N PRO A 102 36.02 6.80 39.50
CA PRO A 102 36.83 5.60 39.63
C PRO A 102 37.85 5.46 38.49
N GLU A 103 39.08 5.33 38.96
CA GLU A 103 40.31 4.85 38.33
C GLU A 103 40.08 3.56 37.52
N ILE A 104 40.48 3.56 36.23
CA ILE A 104 40.47 2.35 35.39
C ILE A 104 41.80 1.61 35.59
N VAL A 105 41.72 0.48 36.31
CA VAL A 105 42.81 -0.49 36.46
C VAL A 105 42.83 -1.43 35.24
N ASN A 106 43.97 -1.41 34.55
CA ASN A 106 44.34 -2.32 33.46
C ASN A 106 44.62 -3.73 34.03
N GLN A 107 43.84 -4.74 33.65
CA GLN A 107 44.20 -6.14 33.87
C GLN A 107 44.17 -6.93 32.57
N ASN A 108 45.36 -7.38 32.21
CA ASN A 108 45.71 -8.33 31.17
C ASN A 108 45.31 -9.75 31.65
N PRO A 109 44.63 -10.59 30.86
CA PRO A 109 44.46 -11.99 31.24
C PRO A 109 45.56 -12.90 30.67
N SER A 110 45.96 -13.80 31.57
CA SER A 110 46.97 -14.85 31.46
C SER A 110 46.53 -16.01 30.56
N VAL A 111 47.55 -16.67 30.00
CA VAL A 111 47.52 -17.92 29.22
C VAL A 111 47.42 -19.15 30.14
N ALA A 112 46.88 -20.26 29.59
CA ALA A 112 46.74 -21.66 30.06
C ALA A 112 45.41 -21.99 30.79
N ASP A 113 44.65 -23.07 30.52
CA ASP A 113 44.89 -24.40 29.92
C ASP A 113 43.66 -24.94 29.14
N PRO A 114 43.80 -25.95 28.24
CA PRO A 114 42.71 -26.51 27.46
C PRO A 114 42.05 -27.72 28.14
N GLU A 115 40.91 -27.52 28.81
CA GLU A 115 40.04 -28.63 29.20
C GLU A 115 39.09 -29.02 28.05
N LEU A 116 39.25 -30.27 27.59
CA LEU A 116 38.31 -30.97 26.72
C LEU A 116 36.93 -31.03 27.39
N THR A 117 36.03 -30.11 27.02
CA THR A 117 34.60 -30.26 27.28
C THR A 117 33.90 -30.68 25.99
N SER A 118 33.31 -31.86 26.05
CA SER A 118 32.48 -32.47 25.02
C SER A 118 31.28 -31.56 24.73
N ASN A 119 31.35 -30.80 23.64
CA ASN A 119 30.25 -29.99 23.14
C ASN A 119 29.13 -30.88 22.60
N ALA A 120 28.15 -31.18 23.45
CA ALA A 120 26.84 -31.62 23.01
C ALA A 120 26.21 -30.49 22.18
N VAL A 121 26.23 -30.64 20.86
CA VAL A 121 25.51 -29.75 19.94
C VAL A 121 24.02 -29.97 20.17
N GLY A 122 23.43 -29.12 21.02
CA GLY A 122 21.98 -29.05 21.17
C GLY A 122 21.33 -28.73 19.82
N PRO A 123 20.05 -29.12 19.63
CA PRO A 123 19.33 -28.82 18.40
C PRO A 123 19.35 -27.30 18.18
N VAL A 124 20.01 -26.88 17.10
CA VAL A 124 20.03 -25.49 16.66
C VAL A 124 18.59 -25.10 16.38
N ALA A 125 18.04 -24.19 17.19
CA ALA A 125 16.71 -23.66 16.96
C ALA A 125 16.63 -23.13 15.52
N PRO A 126 15.57 -23.44 14.75
CA PRO A 126 15.45 -22.96 13.39
C PRO A 126 15.55 -21.44 13.38
N ALA A 127 16.41 -20.91 12.51
CA ALA A 127 16.61 -19.47 12.39
C ALA A 127 15.28 -18.81 12.04
N ALA A 128 14.92 -17.75 12.76
CA ALA A 128 13.73 -16.97 12.46
C ALA A 128 13.78 -16.51 10.98
N PRO A 129 12.64 -16.56 10.26
CA PRO A 129 12.60 -16.19 8.85
C PRO A 129 13.13 -14.78 8.65
N GLU A 130 14.11 -14.65 7.75
CA GLU A 130 14.75 -13.37 7.44
C GLU A 130 13.71 -12.38 6.90
N LYS A 131 13.66 -11.19 7.50
CA LYS A 131 12.76 -10.12 7.05
C LYS A 131 13.30 -9.56 5.74
N ILE A 132 12.57 -9.78 4.65
CA ILE A 132 12.89 -9.19 3.34
C ILE A 132 12.81 -7.66 3.43
N SER A 133 13.91 -6.98 3.10
CA SER A 133 14.04 -5.52 3.14
C SER A 133 13.14 -4.84 2.11
N PHE A 134 12.92 -3.53 2.25
CA PHE A 134 12.18 -2.78 1.22
C PHE A 134 12.96 -2.65 -0.09
N GLU A 135 14.29 -2.61 -0.02
CA GLU A 135 15.18 -2.58 -1.19
C GLU A 135 15.03 -3.85 -2.02
N ASP A 136 15.04 -5.03 -1.36
CA ASP A 136 14.82 -6.32 -2.03
C ASP A 136 13.44 -6.39 -2.70
N ARG A 137 12.41 -5.81 -2.07
CA ARG A 137 11.05 -5.73 -2.64
C ARG A 137 11.02 -4.87 -3.90
N LEU A 138 11.68 -3.70 -3.87
CA LEU A 138 11.85 -2.87 -5.07
C LEU A 138 12.61 -3.60 -6.16
N GLN A 139 13.66 -4.34 -5.83
CA GLN A 139 14.43 -5.09 -6.82
C GLN A 139 13.61 -6.21 -7.47
N ARG A 140 12.83 -6.96 -6.68
CA ARG A 140 11.89 -7.95 -7.21
C ARG A 140 10.83 -7.33 -8.11
N LEU A 141 10.32 -6.14 -7.75
CA LEU A 141 9.41 -5.39 -8.61
C LEU A 141 10.10 -4.97 -9.92
N GLY A 142 11.35 -4.51 -9.85
CA GLY A 142 12.17 -4.17 -11.02
C GLY A 142 12.34 -5.34 -12.00
N ILE A 143 12.62 -6.53 -11.47
CA ILE A 143 12.71 -7.76 -12.28
C ILE A 143 11.40 -8.02 -13.02
N ARG A 144 10.25 -7.97 -12.33
CA ARG A 144 8.93 -8.21 -12.96
C ARG A 144 8.57 -7.16 -14.02
N ILE A 145 8.89 -5.89 -13.79
CA ILE A 145 8.67 -4.84 -14.79
C ILE A 145 9.57 -5.08 -16.01
N ASN A 146 10.81 -5.50 -15.80
CA ASN A 146 11.72 -5.85 -16.90
C ASN A 146 11.21 -7.05 -17.70
N GLU A 147 10.73 -8.11 -17.05
CA GLU A 147 10.10 -9.25 -17.71
C GLU A 147 8.89 -8.81 -18.53
N TYR A 148 8.00 -8.00 -17.94
CA TYR A 148 6.87 -7.41 -18.65
C TYR A 148 7.33 -6.61 -19.88
N ARG A 149 8.37 -5.79 -19.74
CA ARG A 149 8.93 -4.97 -20.82
C ARG A 149 9.56 -5.81 -21.93
N LEU A 150 10.29 -6.86 -21.57
CA LEU A 150 10.88 -7.79 -22.54
C LEU A 150 9.78 -8.53 -23.33
N ASN A 151 8.68 -8.88 -22.67
CA ASN A 151 7.57 -9.61 -23.29
C ASN A 151 6.67 -8.71 -24.15
N THR A 152 6.49 -7.44 -23.78
CA THR A 152 5.54 -6.52 -24.45
C THR A 152 6.20 -5.43 -25.30
N GLY A 153 7.51 -5.22 -25.15
CA GLY A 153 8.25 -4.13 -25.78
C GLY A 153 8.01 -2.75 -25.16
N GLN A 154 7.26 -2.66 -24.06
CA GLN A 154 6.87 -1.39 -23.44
C GLN A 154 6.84 -1.46 -21.91
N PHE A 155 6.93 -0.32 -21.24
CA PHE A 155 6.63 -0.23 -19.82
C PHE A 155 5.12 -0.38 -19.56
N PRO A 156 4.70 -0.81 -18.34
CA PRO A 156 3.29 -0.81 -17.97
C PRO A 156 2.67 0.57 -18.14
N THR A 157 1.42 0.63 -18.60
CA THR A 157 0.68 1.90 -18.67
C THR A 157 0.34 2.38 -17.26
N ALA A 158 0.28 3.70 -17.06
CA ALA A 158 0.00 4.28 -15.74
C ALA A 158 -1.36 3.83 -15.17
N GLY A 159 -2.35 3.70 -16.05
CA GLY A 159 -3.67 3.17 -15.75
C GLY A 159 -4.15 2.23 -16.86
N TRP A 160 -4.90 1.21 -16.46
CA TRP A 160 -5.54 0.24 -17.35
C TRP A 160 -7.05 0.45 -17.29
N ASN A 161 -7.57 1.25 -18.22
CA ASN A 161 -8.98 1.29 -18.60
C ASN A 161 -9.07 2.00 -19.96
N PRO A 162 -9.37 1.31 -21.07
CA PRO A 162 -9.45 1.94 -22.38
C PRO A 162 -10.60 2.95 -22.52
N ASN A 163 -11.59 2.91 -21.61
CA ASN A 163 -12.80 3.72 -21.66
C ASN A 163 -12.79 4.91 -20.70
N HIS A 164 -11.66 5.21 -20.04
CA HIS A 164 -11.61 6.31 -19.08
C HIS A 164 -11.73 7.68 -19.77
N GLU A 165 -12.38 8.63 -19.08
CA GLU A 165 -12.35 10.03 -19.50
C GLU A 165 -10.91 10.56 -19.44
N PRO A 166 -10.43 11.29 -20.47
CA PRO A 166 -9.11 11.91 -20.43
C PRO A 166 -8.91 12.73 -19.13
N GLY A 167 -7.82 12.46 -18.41
CA GLY A 167 -7.49 13.14 -17.16
C GLY A 167 -8.19 12.57 -15.90
N LYS A 168 -9.00 11.52 -16.02
CA LYS A 168 -9.58 10.79 -14.89
C LYS A 168 -9.19 9.32 -14.94
N PRO A 169 -7.97 8.95 -14.51
CA PRO A 169 -7.53 7.56 -14.48
C PRO A 169 -8.28 6.77 -13.39
N THR A 170 -9.44 6.21 -13.73
CA THR A 170 -10.26 5.37 -12.84
C THR A 170 -9.96 3.87 -12.97
N GLY A 171 -9.08 3.51 -13.91
CA GLY A 171 -8.67 2.12 -14.16
C GLY A 171 -7.75 1.53 -13.11
N LEU A 172 -7.24 0.33 -13.41
CA LEU A 172 -6.27 -0.36 -12.57
C LEU A 172 -4.89 0.29 -12.70
N SER A 173 -4.17 0.39 -11.59
CA SER A 173 -2.80 0.89 -11.49
C SER A 173 -1.82 0.13 -12.39
N TRP A 174 -0.72 0.79 -12.76
CA TRP A 174 0.40 0.17 -13.46
C TRP A 174 0.98 -1.05 -12.73
N LEU A 175 0.82 -1.13 -11.41
CA LEU A 175 1.22 -2.26 -10.55
C LEU A 175 0.40 -3.52 -10.81
N ALA A 176 -0.81 -3.40 -11.40
CA ALA A 176 -1.64 -4.54 -11.75
C ALA A 176 -1.08 -5.32 -12.95
N GLY A 177 -0.51 -4.66 -13.95
CA GLY A 177 0.02 -5.31 -15.15
C GLY A 177 1.08 -6.40 -14.88
N PRO A 178 2.16 -6.11 -14.12
CA PRO A 178 3.21 -7.07 -13.80
C PRO A 178 2.89 -7.95 -12.57
N ASP A 179 1.62 -8.12 -12.21
CA ASP A 179 1.23 -8.99 -11.09
C ASP A 179 1.48 -10.47 -11.47
N PRO A 180 2.36 -11.19 -10.74
CA PRO A 180 2.68 -12.58 -11.05
C PRO A 180 1.48 -13.51 -10.90
N GLU A 181 0.46 -13.13 -10.12
CA GLU A 181 -0.74 -13.95 -9.94
C GLU A 181 -1.74 -13.83 -11.10
N LEU A 182 -1.45 -13.00 -12.11
CA LEU A 182 -2.25 -12.85 -13.33
C LEU A 182 -1.92 -13.87 -14.42
N GLU A 183 -1.38 -15.04 -14.04
CA GLU A 183 -1.17 -16.13 -15.00
C GLU A 183 -2.43 -16.42 -15.81
N ALA A 184 -2.25 -16.85 -17.06
CA ALA A 184 -3.36 -17.24 -17.91
C ALA A 184 -4.28 -18.19 -17.12
N PHE A 185 -5.57 -17.87 -17.04
CA PHE A 185 -6.59 -18.60 -16.28
C PHE A 185 -6.63 -18.38 -14.75
N SER A 186 -5.93 -17.38 -14.22
CA SER A 186 -6.09 -16.99 -12.82
C SER A 186 -7.54 -16.59 -12.52
N LYS A 187 -8.14 -17.23 -11.51
CA LYS A 187 -9.48 -16.89 -10.98
C LYS A 187 -9.57 -15.47 -10.43
N TYR A 188 -8.44 -14.77 -10.33
CA TYR A 188 -8.32 -13.40 -9.88
C TYR A 188 -8.07 -12.41 -11.02
N ALA A 189 -8.13 -12.84 -12.29
CA ALA A 189 -7.98 -11.91 -13.40
C ALA A 189 -9.04 -10.78 -13.31
N PRO A 190 -8.62 -9.50 -13.27
CA PRO A 190 -9.55 -8.39 -13.18
C PRO A 190 -10.22 -8.14 -14.54
N ASN A 191 -11.33 -7.43 -14.50
CA ASN A 191 -11.88 -6.80 -15.68
C ASN A 191 -11.12 -5.50 -15.97
N TRP A 192 -10.21 -5.56 -16.94
CA TRP A 192 -9.39 -4.44 -17.41
C TRP A 192 -10.19 -3.28 -18.04
N ASN A 193 -11.46 -3.51 -18.38
CA ASN A 193 -12.35 -2.50 -18.96
C ASN A 193 -13.25 -1.82 -17.91
N ALA A 194 -13.07 -2.17 -16.63
CA ALA A 194 -13.83 -1.62 -15.52
C ALA A 194 -12.90 -0.85 -14.57
N ASP A 195 -13.48 0.06 -13.80
CA ASP A 195 -12.73 0.82 -12.79
C ASP A 195 -12.15 -0.10 -11.71
N TRP A 196 -11.06 0.33 -11.08
CA TRP A 196 -10.36 -0.49 -10.09
C TRP A 196 -11.26 -0.82 -8.88
N ASN A 197 -12.13 0.11 -8.47
CA ASN A 197 -13.05 -0.05 -7.34
C ASN A 197 -14.43 -0.57 -7.76
N SER A 198 -14.60 -1.01 -9.01
CA SER A 198 -15.86 -1.59 -9.46
C SER A 198 -16.13 -2.91 -8.72
N PRO A 199 -17.40 -3.29 -8.47
CA PRO A 199 -17.73 -4.56 -7.81
C PRO A 199 -17.11 -5.79 -8.49
N VAL A 200 -16.93 -5.75 -9.81
CA VAL A 200 -16.30 -6.85 -10.58
C VAL A 200 -14.80 -6.98 -10.32
N ASN A 201 -14.13 -5.91 -9.90
CA ASN A 201 -12.70 -5.88 -9.58
C ASN A 201 -12.42 -5.95 -8.07
N ASP A 202 -13.44 -5.81 -7.22
CA ASP A 202 -13.30 -5.75 -5.76
C ASP A 202 -12.48 -6.94 -5.22
N ARG A 203 -12.76 -8.17 -5.69
CA ARG A 203 -12.00 -9.37 -5.33
C ARG A 203 -10.52 -9.25 -5.68
N PHE A 204 -10.19 -8.80 -6.88
CA PHE A 204 -8.81 -8.63 -7.33
C PHE A 204 -8.08 -7.62 -6.45
N VAL A 205 -8.73 -6.49 -6.17
CA VAL A 205 -8.15 -5.36 -5.44
C VAL A 205 -8.01 -5.59 -3.93
N ARG A 206 -8.90 -6.39 -3.32
CA ARG A 206 -8.85 -6.71 -1.88
C ARG A 206 -7.69 -7.62 -1.48
N ARG A 207 -6.92 -8.14 -2.43
CA ARG A 207 -5.73 -8.92 -2.13
C ARG A 207 -4.66 -8.03 -1.51
N SER A 208 -4.13 -8.47 -0.38
CA SER A 208 -2.98 -7.82 0.26
C SER A 208 -1.72 -8.15 -0.52
N ARG A 209 -0.96 -7.12 -0.91
CA ARG A 209 0.28 -7.25 -1.67
C ARG A 209 1.45 -6.88 -0.80
N SER A 210 1.89 -7.82 0.04
CA SER A 210 2.99 -7.55 0.97
C SER A 210 4.27 -7.13 0.25
N ASP A 211 4.50 -7.60 -0.97
CA ASP A 211 5.63 -7.21 -1.83
C ASP A 211 5.62 -5.73 -2.23
N LEU A 212 4.48 -5.05 -2.10
CA LEU A 212 4.33 -3.60 -2.35
C LEU A 212 4.34 -2.78 -1.06
N LEU A 213 4.49 -3.42 0.09
CA LEU A 213 4.53 -2.77 1.40
C LEU A 213 5.99 -2.62 1.87
N ASN A 214 6.30 -1.42 2.36
CA ASN A 214 7.45 -1.16 3.21
C ASN A 214 7.21 -1.70 4.64
N PRO A 215 8.02 -2.66 5.13
CA PRO A 215 7.85 -3.25 6.46
C PRO A 215 8.07 -2.27 7.63
N GLU A 216 8.73 -1.13 7.40
CA GLU A 216 8.94 -0.10 8.42
C GLU A 216 7.71 0.80 8.63
N LEU A 217 6.73 0.74 7.71
CA LEU A 217 5.50 1.51 7.79
C LEU A 217 4.36 0.65 8.33
N LYS A 218 3.64 1.18 9.33
CA LYS A 218 2.56 0.46 10.03
C LYS A 218 1.25 0.44 9.23
N THR A 219 1.05 1.40 8.36
CA THR A 219 -0.17 1.50 7.56
C THR A 219 -0.17 0.41 6.51
N VAL A 220 -1.23 -0.39 6.42
CA VAL A 220 -1.35 -1.45 5.40
C VAL A 220 -2.64 -1.33 4.59
N VAL A 221 -3.47 -0.33 4.92
CA VAL A 221 -4.75 -0.01 4.28
C VAL A 221 -4.76 1.48 3.95
N GLY A 222 -5.13 1.83 2.72
CA GLY A 222 -5.21 3.22 2.26
C GLY A 222 -6.43 3.95 2.83
N SER A 223 -6.51 5.26 2.58
CA SER A 223 -7.69 6.07 2.95
C SER A 223 -8.98 5.61 2.25
N ASP A 224 -8.83 4.90 1.13
CA ASP A 224 -9.91 4.27 0.36
C ASP A 224 -10.40 2.94 0.95
N ARG A 225 -9.84 2.48 2.07
CA ARG A 225 -10.19 1.23 2.77
C ARG A 225 -9.82 -0.05 2.01
N TYR A 226 -8.91 0.04 1.03
CA TYR A 226 -8.33 -1.11 0.34
C TYR A 226 -6.86 -1.33 0.74
N PRO A 227 -6.29 -2.54 0.51
CA PRO A 227 -4.88 -2.79 0.78
C PRO A 227 -3.97 -1.78 0.08
N ALA A 228 -3.12 -1.10 0.86
CA ALA A 228 -2.28 -0.02 0.35
C ALA A 228 -1.13 -0.52 -0.53
N SER A 229 -0.61 0.38 -1.38
CA SER A 229 0.78 0.31 -1.86
C SER A 229 1.63 1.36 -1.15
N HIS A 230 2.87 1.00 -0.82
CA HIS A 230 3.90 1.95 -0.39
C HIS A 230 4.83 2.35 -1.54
N ILE A 231 4.48 1.96 -2.77
CA ILE A 231 5.26 2.23 -3.98
C ILE A 231 4.40 3.03 -4.96
N VAL A 232 5.00 4.04 -5.60
CA VAL A 232 4.42 4.81 -6.70
C VAL A 232 5.37 4.88 -7.88
N GLY A 233 4.80 4.96 -9.09
CA GLY A 233 5.55 5.24 -10.31
C GLY A 233 5.85 6.73 -10.46
N ILE A 234 6.90 7.08 -11.21
CA ILE A 234 7.29 8.47 -11.45
C ILE A 234 6.74 8.97 -12.79
N SER A 235 5.99 10.07 -12.75
CA SER A 235 5.36 10.65 -13.94
C SER A 235 6.18 11.75 -14.62
N GLY A 236 7.23 12.24 -13.95
CA GLY A 236 8.10 13.29 -14.46
C GLY A 236 8.22 14.47 -13.49
N VAL A 237 8.47 15.65 -14.05
CA VAL A 237 8.72 16.90 -13.29
C VAL A 237 7.58 17.91 -13.51
N GLY A 238 7.03 18.41 -12.41
CA GLY A 238 5.94 19.39 -12.38
C GLY A 238 4.55 18.77 -12.24
N VAL A 239 3.59 19.58 -11.80
CA VAL A 239 2.23 19.12 -11.43
C VAL A 239 1.43 18.48 -12.57
N ASP A 240 1.77 18.81 -13.81
CA ASP A 240 1.15 18.36 -15.07
C ASP A 240 1.90 17.18 -15.73
N ALA A 241 2.91 16.61 -15.06
CA ALA A 241 3.84 15.66 -15.70
C ALA A 241 3.16 14.39 -16.24
N ALA A 242 2.06 13.97 -15.61
CA ALA A 242 1.32 12.79 -16.02
C ALA A 242 0.54 13.00 -17.33
N GLU A 243 0.17 14.24 -17.65
CA GLU A 243 -0.58 14.64 -18.84
C GLU A 243 0.34 14.96 -20.03
N LEU A 244 1.63 15.21 -19.78
CA LEU A 244 2.59 15.57 -20.82
C LEU A 244 2.73 14.47 -21.89
N PRO A 245 2.97 14.84 -23.16
CA PRO A 245 3.31 13.87 -24.20
C PRO A 245 4.70 13.28 -23.92
N LYS A 246 4.96 12.08 -24.46
CA LYS A 246 6.18 11.32 -24.16
C LYS A 246 7.49 11.98 -24.60
N ASP A 247 7.43 12.89 -25.58
CA ASP A 247 8.57 13.64 -26.10
C ASP A 247 8.83 14.94 -25.33
N HIS A 248 7.98 15.28 -24.36
CA HIS A 248 8.17 16.47 -23.55
C HIS A 248 9.39 16.32 -22.62
N PRO A 249 10.25 17.35 -22.48
CA PRO A 249 11.48 17.26 -21.68
C PRO A 249 11.24 16.92 -20.20
N ARG A 250 10.07 17.28 -19.66
CA ARG A 250 9.65 16.99 -18.27
C ARG A 250 8.91 15.66 -18.09
N ALA A 251 8.60 14.92 -19.15
CA ALA A 251 7.85 13.67 -19.04
C ALA A 251 8.72 12.57 -18.43
N GLY A 252 8.18 11.85 -17.45
CA GLY A 252 8.74 10.60 -16.93
C GLY A 252 8.16 9.39 -17.65
N ILE A 253 8.48 8.19 -17.16
CA ILE A 253 8.05 6.93 -17.79
C ILE A 253 6.52 6.76 -17.75
N PHE A 254 5.87 7.06 -16.64
CA PHE A 254 4.43 6.86 -16.50
C PHE A 254 3.63 8.12 -16.83
N GLY A 255 2.58 7.99 -17.65
CA GLY A 255 1.62 9.07 -17.88
C GLY A 255 0.26 8.53 -18.30
N TRP A 256 -0.78 9.35 -18.18
CA TRP A 256 -2.17 8.93 -18.41
C TRP A 256 -2.46 8.64 -19.88
N ASN A 257 -1.87 9.45 -20.76
CA ASN A 257 -2.15 9.42 -22.19
C ASN A 257 -0.94 8.92 -23.01
N ARG A 258 -0.02 8.16 -22.39
CA ARG A 258 1.18 7.67 -23.08
C ARG A 258 1.55 6.25 -22.67
N VAL A 259 2.12 5.55 -23.65
CA VAL A 259 2.80 4.27 -23.47
C VAL A 259 4.28 4.50 -23.80
N THR A 260 5.14 4.19 -22.85
CA THR A 260 6.58 4.44 -22.95
C THR A 260 7.30 3.16 -23.32
N ARG A 261 8.21 3.23 -24.30
CA ARG A 261 9.08 2.13 -24.69
C ARG A 261 10.53 2.40 -24.31
N THR A 262 11.38 1.39 -24.46
CA THR A 262 12.81 1.53 -24.16
C THR A 262 13.46 2.63 -24.99
N GLU A 263 13.10 2.74 -26.28
CA GLU A 263 13.60 3.77 -27.18
C GLU A 263 13.12 5.18 -26.83
N ASP A 264 12.06 5.34 -26.03
CA ASP A 264 11.57 6.65 -25.59
C ASP A 264 12.39 7.20 -24.42
N VAL A 265 13.11 6.35 -23.68
CA VAL A 265 13.96 6.74 -22.53
C VAL A 265 15.34 7.17 -23.02
N LYS A 266 15.45 8.45 -23.38
CA LYS A 266 16.65 9.03 -24.00
C LYS A 266 17.80 9.27 -23.01
N ASP A 267 17.50 9.54 -21.74
CA ASP A 267 18.53 9.72 -20.69
C ASP A 267 19.21 8.39 -20.27
N GLY A 268 18.66 7.27 -20.74
CA GLY A 268 19.14 5.92 -20.47
C GLY A 268 18.43 5.28 -19.27
N LEU A 269 18.13 3.98 -19.40
CA LEU A 269 17.33 3.25 -18.40
C LEU A 269 17.92 3.28 -16.98
N SER A 270 19.25 3.22 -16.88
CA SER A 270 19.96 3.25 -15.60
C SER A 270 20.02 4.66 -14.98
N ASN A 271 19.61 5.70 -15.71
CA ASN A 271 19.54 7.08 -15.24
C ASN A 271 18.12 7.61 -15.12
N THR A 272 17.10 6.77 -15.38
CA THR A 272 15.70 7.19 -15.25
C THR A 272 15.06 6.53 -14.02
N TRP A 273 14.52 7.36 -13.13
CA TRP A 273 13.78 6.98 -11.94
C TRP A 273 12.40 6.47 -12.34
N LEU A 274 12.15 5.20 -12.09
CA LEU A 274 10.92 4.51 -12.46
C LEU A 274 9.89 4.56 -11.34
N ALA A 275 10.28 4.17 -10.12
CA ALA A 275 9.37 4.10 -8.98
C ALA A 275 10.08 4.34 -7.64
N SER A 276 9.32 4.64 -6.60
CA SER A 276 9.85 4.88 -5.26
C SER A 276 8.89 4.53 -4.15
N GLY A 277 9.43 4.42 -2.94
CA GLY A 277 8.66 4.43 -1.70
C GLY A 277 7.92 5.76 -1.46
N ILE A 278 6.77 5.67 -0.79
CA ILE A 278 6.04 6.80 -0.21
C ILE A 278 5.82 6.61 1.29
N THR A 279 5.69 7.71 2.03
CA THR A 279 5.41 7.72 3.49
C THR A 279 4.02 8.24 3.84
N GLU A 280 3.28 8.75 2.86
CA GLU A 280 1.97 9.34 3.06
C GLU A 280 1.09 9.25 1.80
N ARG A 281 -0.20 9.58 1.95
CA ARG A 281 -1.21 9.52 0.89
C ARG A 281 -1.29 8.11 0.27
N PHE A 282 -1.31 7.10 1.14
CA PHE A 282 -1.49 5.71 0.75
C PHE A 282 -2.88 5.50 0.15
N SER A 283 -2.92 4.75 -0.94
CA SER A 283 -4.14 4.30 -1.61
C SER A 283 -3.96 2.84 -2.02
N SER A 284 -5.07 2.21 -2.41
CA SER A 284 -5.10 0.90 -3.03
C SER A 284 -3.96 0.73 -4.04
N TRP A 285 -3.26 -0.39 -3.96
CA TRP A 285 -2.24 -0.72 -4.96
C TRP A 285 -2.81 -0.77 -6.39
N ALA A 286 -4.12 -0.98 -6.52
CA ALA A 286 -4.82 -1.03 -7.79
C ALA A 286 -5.38 0.34 -8.25
N ASN A 287 -5.31 1.41 -7.45
CA ASN A 287 -5.87 2.70 -7.83
C ASN A 287 -4.94 3.45 -8.80
N ALA A 288 -5.27 3.49 -10.09
CA ALA A 288 -4.46 4.19 -11.09
C ALA A 288 -4.18 5.65 -10.72
N SER A 289 -5.21 6.42 -10.34
CA SER A 289 -5.10 7.87 -10.05
C SER A 289 -4.09 8.26 -8.97
N GLN A 290 -3.78 7.34 -8.05
CA GLN A 290 -2.84 7.58 -6.95
C GLN A 290 -1.54 6.77 -7.10
N SER A 291 -1.43 5.96 -8.15
CA SER A 291 -0.31 5.02 -8.35
C SER A 291 0.94 5.65 -8.97
N ILE A 292 0.84 6.87 -9.49
CA ILE A 292 1.98 7.62 -10.03
C ILE A 292 2.04 9.01 -9.41
N ARG A 293 3.25 9.58 -9.33
CA ARG A 293 3.48 10.93 -8.80
C ARG A 293 4.52 11.68 -9.60
N ALA A 294 4.31 12.99 -9.68
CA ALA A 294 5.29 13.90 -10.23
C ALA A 294 6.23 14.41 -9.13
N VAL A 295 7.42 14.83 -9.55
CA VAL A 295 8.37 15.59 -8.73
C VAL A 295 8.01 17.07 -8.84
N THR A 296 7.51 17.68 -7.78
CA THR A 296 6.94 19.03 -7.81
C THR A 296 7.55 19.99 -6.81
N ALA A 297 8.01 19.52 -5.64
CA ALA A 297 8.49 20.42 -4.59
C ALA A 297 9.62 19.81 -3.75
N GLU A 298 10.59 20.67 -3.41
CA GLU A 298 11.70 20.33 -2.50
C GLU A 298 11.26 20.46 -1.03
N PRO A 299 11.86 19.70 -0.10
CA PRO A 299 12.79 18.59 -0.36
C PRO A 299 12.07 17.39 -0.97
N TYR A 300 12.74 16.60 -1.82
CA TYR A 300 12.07 15.47 -2.48
C TYR A 300 11.93 14.24 -1.60
N ILE A 301 12.92 13.95 -0.74
CA ILE A 301 12.80 12.87 0.26
C ILE A 301 12.15 13.44 1.51
N ASN A 302 11.09 12.77 1.98
CA ASN A 302 10.29 13.15 3.15
C ASN A 302 9.73 14.57 3.09
N GLY A 303 9.52 15.11 1.88
CA GLY A 303 8.91 16.42 1.69
C GLY A 303 7.50 16.35 1.11
N PRO A 304 7.01 17.46 0.51
CA PRO A 304 5.60 17.63 0.18
C PRO A 304 5.04 16.62 -0.82
N ASP A 305 5.89 16.05 -1.69
CA ASP A 305 5.50 15.02 -2.66
C ASP A 305 5.30 13.63 -2.02
N GLY A 306 5.66 13.48 -0.75
CA GLY A 306 5.41 12.29 0.06
C GLY A 306 6.30 11.09 -0.28
N PHE A 307 7.34 11.27 -1.09
CA PHE A 307 8.35 10.23 -1.34
C PHE A 307 9.16 9.95 -0.08
N GLY A 308 9.43 8.68 0.20
CA GLY A 308 10.27 8.27 1.32
C GLY A 308 10.08 6.80 1.69
N THR A 309 10.89 6.32 2.63
CA THR A 309 10.78 4.96 3.18
C THR A 309 10.66 4.94 4.70
N GLY A 310 10.45 6.09 5.34
CA GLY A 310 10.51 6.24 6.79
C GLY A 310 11.93 6.44 7.32
N SER A 311 12.96 6.21 6.50
CA SER A 311 14.33 6.64 6.81
C SER A 311 14.46 8.15 6.67
N PRO A 312 15.08 8.86 7.64
CA PRO A 312 15.19 10.31 7.62
C PRO A 312 16.18 10.83 6.57
N GLU A 313 17.16 10.03 6.16
CA GLU A 313 18.29 10.51 5.35
C GLU A 313 18.39 9.90 3.96
N ARG A 314 17.75 8.75 3.73
CA ARG A 314 17.99 7.90 2.56
C ARG A 314 16.70 7.29 2.04
N MET A 315 16.65 7.05 0.73
CA MET A 315 15.52 6.41 0.08
C MET A 315 16.03 5.54 -1.08
N PRO A 316 15.84 4.21 -1.07
CA PRO A 316 16.03 3.41 -2.27
C PRO A 316 14.99 3.81 -3.33
N ILE A 317 15.46 3.98 -4.56
CA ILE A 317 14.65 4.23 -5.75
C ILE A 317 14.83 3.10 -6.76
N LEU A 318 13.75 2.74 -7.45
CA LEU A 318 13.81 1.80 -8.55
C LEU A 318 14.12 2.53 -9.85
N MET A 319 15.18 2.12 -10.54
CA MET A 319 15.57 2.62 -11.85
C MET A 319 14.84 1.88 -12.98
N ALA A 320 14.77 2.49 -14.16
CA ALA A 320 14.07 1.94 -15.32
C ALA A 320 14.74 0.70 -15.93
N ASP A 321 16.02 0.45 -15.60
CA ASP A 321 16.71 -0.80 -15.92
C ASP A 321 16.44 -1.93 -14.91
N GLY A 322 15.63 -1.67 -13.88
CA GLY A 322 15.28 -2.61 -12.81
C GLY A 322 16.29 -2.67 -11.66
N SER A 323 17.39 -1.90 -11.72
CA SER A 323 18.32 -1.75 -10.59
C SER A 323 17.72 -0.85 -9.51
N VAL A 324 18.18 -1.04 -8.26
CA VAL A 324 17.80 -0.18 -7.14
C VAL A 324 19.00 0.68 -6.75
N ARG A 325 18.77 1.97 -6.49
CA ARG A 325 19.81 2.93 -6.07
C ARG A 325 19.39 3.64 -4.80
N GLU A 326 20.32 3.84 -3.88
CA GLU A 326 20.07 4.65 -2.68
C GLU A 326 20.26 6.14 -2.99
N MET A 327 19.25 6.95 -2.68
CA MET A 327 19.31 8.41 -2.79
C MET A 327 19.40 9.03 -1.40
N SER A 328 20.19 10.10 -1.25
CA SER A 328 20.33 10.84 0.01
C SER A 328 19.54 12.14 -0.01
N VAL A 329 19.10 12.62 1.16
CA VAL A 329 18.58 13.99 1.34
C VAL A 329 19.57 15.08 0.90
N LYS A 330 20.86 14.75 0.80
CA LYS A 330 21.93 15.64 0.32
C LYS A 330 22.08 15.65 -1.20
N THR A 331 21.41 14.74 -1.92
CA THR A 331 21.46 14.73 -3.38
C THR A 331 20.86 16.02 -3.92
N ALA A 332 21.59 16.69 -4.81
CA ALA A 332 21.15 17.94 -5.41
C ALA A 332 19.77 17.79 -6.08
N PRO A 333 18.85 18.74 -5.89
CA PRO A 333 17.50 18.68 -6.48
C PRO A 333 17.50 18.55 -8.02
N THR A 334 18.50 19.11 -8.69
CA THR A 334 18.68 18.97 -10.15
C THR A 334 18.90 17.51 -10.57
N ILE A 335 19.55 16.70 -9.75
CA ILE A 335 19.73 15.27 -10.02
C ILE A 335 18.39 14.54 -9.95
N PHE A 336 17.57 14.77 -8.92
CA PHE A 336 16.24 14.16 -8.83
C PHE A 336 15.35 14.50 -10.02
N ARG A 337 15.37 15.76 -10.46
CA ARG A 337 14.60 16.20 -11.64
C ARG A 337 15.08 15.52 -12.92
N ARG A 338 16.40 15.40 -13.11
CA ARG A 338 16.96 14.65 -14.25
C ARG A 338 16.57 13.19 -14.22
N LEU A 339 16.70 12.54 -13.06
CA LEU A 339 16.30 11.14 -12.93
C LEU A 339 14.79 10.96 -13.20
N ALA A 340 13.94 11.89 -12.77
CA ALA A 340 12.49 11.78 -12.97
C ALA A 340 12.04 11.94 -14.43
N ALA A 341 12.81 12.68 -15.25
CA ALA A 341 12.54 12.84 -16.66
C ALA A 341 13.17 11.70 -17.47
N MET A 342 12.46 11.21 -18.50
CA MET A 342 13.01 10.18 -19.40
C MET A 342 13.65 10.79 -20.65
N ALA A 343 13.35 12.05 -20.95
CA ALA A 343 13.95 12.77 -22.06
C ALA A 343 15.39 13.20 -21.72
N ASP A 344 16.27 13.05 -22.69
CA ASP A 344 17.60 13.65 -22.66
C ASP A 344 17.41 15.15 -22.86
N SER A 345 18.17 15.97 -22.13
CA SER A 345 18.11 17.44 -22.19
C SER A 345 16.95 18.13 -21.45
N LEU A 346 16.47 17.61 -20.31
CA LEU A 346 15.73 18.46 -19.37
C LEU A 346 16.58 19.71 -19.06
N PRO A 347 16.16 20.92 -19.47
CA PRO A 347 16.97 22.12 -19.29
C PRO A 347 17.12 22.34 -17.79
N LEU A 348 18.34 22.42 -17.28
CA LEU A 348 18.61 22.70 -15.86
C LEU A 348 18.37 24.17 -15.49
N ASP A 349 17.56 24.88 -16.27
CA ASP A 349 17.35 26.30 -16.07
C ASP A 349 16.20 26.49 -15.07
N PRO A 350 16.50 26.93 -13.84
CA PRO A 350 15.48 27.18 -12.82
C PRO A 350 14.49 28.28 -13.23
N GLU A 351 14.76 29.05 -14.31
CA GLU A 351 13.84 30.07 -14.83
C GLU A 351 12.74 29.51 -15.75
N VAL A 352 12.80 28.24 -16.16
CA VAL A 352 11.79 27.61 -17.03
C VAL A 352 10.57 27.17 -16.21
N ALA A 353 9.38 27.66 -16.56
CA ALA A 353 8.13 27.31 -15.90
C ALA A 353 7.90 25.78 -15.85
N GLY A 354 7.73 25.23 -14.64
CA GLY A 354 7.65 23.79 -14.38
C GLY A 354 8.87 23.25 -13.62
N GLU A 355 9.95 24.03 -13.51
CA GLU A 355 11.01 23.82 -12.54
C GLU A 355 10.55 24.33 -11.15
N PRO A 356 10.63 23.53 -10.08
CA PRO A 356 10.61 24.09 -8.74
C PRO A 356 11.88 24.92 -8.55
N GLY A 357 11.70 26.24 -8.64
CA GLY A 357 12.75 27.20 -8.38
C GLY A 357 12.29 28.62 -8.66
N LYS A 358 12.21 29.44 -7.62
CA LYS A 358 12.73 30.81 -7.77
C LYS A 358 14.17 30.71 -7.28
N SER A 359 15.14 30.58 -8.18
CA SER A 359 16.56 30.53 -7.80
C SER A 359 17.42 31.42 -8.68
N THR A 360 18.13 32.34 -8.03
CA THR A 360 19.12 33.27 -8.59
C THR A 360 20.44 32.56 -8.92
N SER A 361 20.87 32.74 -10.17
CA SER A 361 22.00 32.24 -10.94
C SER A 361 23.42 32.29 -10.35
N THR A 362 24.32 31.38 -10.80
CA THR A 362 25.48 31.65 -11.71
C THR A 362 26.16 30.31 -12.15
N PRO A 363 26.67 30.17 -13.40
CA PRO A 363 26.91 28.89 -14.09
C PRO A 363 28.40 28.50 -14.29
N SER A 364 28.68 27.22 -14.61
CA SER A 364 29.82 26.85 -15.49
C SER A 364 29.78 25.40 -16.02
N ASP A 365 29.83 25.31 -17.36
CA ASP A 365 30.44 24.39 -18.33
C ASP A 365 30.37 22.83 -18.32
N SER A 366 29.70 22.37 -19.38
CA SER A 366 29.83 21.20 -20.29
C SER A 366 31.06 20.29 -20.23
N LEU A 367 30.85 18.99 -20.55
CA LEU A 367 31.67 18.21 -21.50
C LEU A 367 30.94 16.94 -22.00
N THR A 368 31.15 16.65 -23.29
CA THR A 368 30.60 15.60 -24.17
C THR A 368 31.39 14.28 -24.15
N ASN A 369 30.75 13.13 -24.40
CA ASN A 369 31.30 11.98 -25.16
C ASN A 369 30.25 10.87 -25.47
N LYS A 370 30.40 10.26 -26.66
CA LYS A 370 29.74 9.04 -27.24
C LYS A 370 30.88 8.03 -27.58
N PRO A 371 30.69 6.78 -28.07
CA PRO A 371 29.56 5.82 -28.15
C PRO A 371 29.96 4.33 -27.89
N ILE A 372 29.03 3.37 -28.17
CA ILE A 372 29.18 2.02 -28.82
C ILE A 372 28.46 0.87 -28.06
N MET A 373 27.65 0.10 -28.80
CA MET A 373 26.75 -0.98 -28.36
C MET A 373 27.12 -2.30 -29.09
N PRO A 374 27.09 -3.49 -28.46
CA PRO A 374 27.23 -4.76 -29.15
C PRO A 374 25.90 -5.47 -29.43
N GLU A 375 25.95 -6.30 -30.47
CA GLU A 375 24.90 -7.09 -31.12
C GLU A 375 24.55 -8.37 -30.31
N VAL A 376 23.26 -8.69 -30.17
CA VAL A 376 22.74 -9.80 -29.36
C VAL A 376 22.06 -10.85 -30.25
N VAL A 377 22.44 -12.11 -30.03
CA VAL A 377 21.90 -13.32 -30.70
C VAL A 377 20.69 -13.86 -29.92
N PRO A 378 19.61 -14.34 -30.58
CA PRO A 378 18.41 -14.85 -29.91
C PRO A 378 18.59 -16.27 -29.34
N SER A 379 18.02 -16.54 -28.15
CA SER A 379 17.98 -17.86 -27.52
C SER A 379 16.55 -18.42 -27.48
N GLU A 380 16.43 -19.70 -27.83
CA GLU A 380 15.19 -20.48 -27.91
C GLU A 380 14.58 -20.83 -26.53
N GLN A 381 13.24 -20.78 -26.46
CA GLN A 381 12.43 -21.17 -25.31
C GLN A 381 12.30 -22.70 -25.19
N THR A 382 12.53 -23.23 -23.99
CA THR A 382 12.29 -24.64 -23.65
C THR A 382 11.05 -24.76 -22.78
N THR A 383 10.11 -25.62 -23.19
CA THR A 383 8.92 -26.03 -22.44
C THR A 383 9.27 -27.12 -21.42
N SER A 384 9.10 -26.87 -20.12
CA SER A 384 9.28 -27.88 -19.06
C SER A 384 7.96 -28.24 -18.37
N SER A 385 7.76 -29.55 -18.14
CA SER A 385 6.62 -30.12 -17.43
C SER A 385 6.51 -29.67 -15.96
N PRO A 386 5.31 -29.73 -15.33
CA PRO A 386 5.09 -29.24 -13.97
C PRO A 386 5.88 -30.05 -12.93
N PRO A 387 6.46 -29.40 -11.91
CA PRO A 387 7.16 -30.09 -10.83
C PRO A 387 6.20 -30.86 -9.92
N PRO A 388 6.65 -31.97 -9.31
CA PRO A 388 5.84 -32.77 -8.37
C PRO A 388 5.50 -31.99 -7.09
N LEU A 389 4.33 -32.27 -6.50
CA LEU A 389 3.87 -31.69 -5.23
C LEU A 389 4.92 -31.89 -4.13
N LYS A 390 5.37 -30.80 -3.49
CA LYS A 390 6.27 -30.85 -2.34
C LYS A 390 5.47 -30.94 -1.06
N THR A 391 5.92 -31.79 -0.13
CA THR A 391 5.37 -31.84 1.23
C THR A 391 5.71 -30.55 1.98
N VAL A 392 4.70 -29.86 2.51
CA VAL A 392 4.85 -28.61 3.29
C VAL A 392 5.47 -28.92 4.66
N SER A 393 6.34 -28.05 5.17
CA SER A 393 6.91 -28.22 6.51
C SER A 393 5.83 -28.14 7.60
N PRO A 394 5.97 -28.88 8.72
CA PRO A 394 4.99 -28.85 9.82
C PRO A 394 4.75 -27.45 10.39
N GLU A 395 5.76 -26.59 10.39
CA GLU A 395 5.68 -25.21 10.92
C GLU A 395 4.74 -24.35 10.08
N VAL A 396 4.81 -24.45 8.75
CA VAL A 396 3.93 -23.71 7.85
C VAL A 396 2.50 -24.20 7.96
N GLN A 397 2.30 -25.52 8.12
CA GLN A 397 0.98 -26.09 8.39
C GLN A 397 0.38 -25.56 9.70
N GLN A 398 1.19 -25.46 10.76
CA GLN A 398 0.75 -24.92 12.04
C GLN A 398 0.36 -23.45 11.95
N ALA A 399 1.19 -22.62 11.31
CA ALA A 399 0.90 -21.19 11.13
C ALA A 399 -0.39 -20.95 10.31
N MET A 400 -0.65 -21.82 9.33
CA MET A 400 -1.89 -21.81 8.56
C MET A 400 -3.10 -22.18 9.43
N LEU A 401 -3.00 -23.24 10.24
CA LEU A 401 -4.07 -23.63 11.17
C LEU A 401 -4.39 -22.53 12.19
N GLU A 402 -3.38 -21.81 12.69
CA GLU A 402 -3.57 -20.66 13.58
C GLU A 402 -4.40 -19.54 12.93
N LYS A 403 -4.18 -19.27 11.64
CA LYS A 403 -5.00 -18.32 10.88
C LYS A 403 -6.46 -18.78 10.76
N PHE A 404 -6.70 -20.06 10.52
CA PHE A 404 -8.06 -20.61 10.45
C PHE A 404 -8.79 -20.65 11.80
N ASN A 405 -8.05 -20.72 12.90
CA ASN A 405 -8.61 -20.69 14.26
C ASN A 405 -8.98 -19.27 14.74
N GLN A 406 -8.73 -18.22 13.95
CA GLN A 406 -9.14 -16.87 14.28
C GLN A 406 -10.66 -16.74 14.31
N LYS A 407 -11.20 -16.23 15.43
CA LYS A 407 -12.65 -16.06 15.62
C LYS A 407 -13.15 -14.79 14.94
N VAL A 408 -14.23 -14.93 14.18
CA VAL A 408 -14.99 -13.85 13.56
C VAL A 408 -16.18 -13.53 14.45
N ILE A 409 -16.35 -12.26 14.80
CA ILE A 409 -17.37 -11.81 15.76
C ILE A 409 -18.78 -12.17 15.27
N SER A 410 -19.04 -11.97 13.98
CA SER A 410 -20.27 -12.38 13.30
C SER A 410 -20.03 -12.55 11.81
N PHE A 411 -20.61 -13.58 11.22
CA PHE A 411 -20.67 -13.80 9.78
C PHE A 411 -22.09 -14.22 9.42
N GLU A 412 -22.67 -13.60 8.41
CA GLU A 412 -24.04 -13.88 7.98
C GLU A 412 -24.17 -13.68 6.48
N LEU A 413 -24.56 -14.75 5.78
CA LEU A 413 -24.98 -14.69 4.39
C LEU A 413 -26.46 -14.29 4.33
N ASN A 414 -26.75 -13.12 3.76
CA ASN A 414 -28.12 -12.60 3.65
C ASN A 414 -29.02 -13.42 2.71
N GLN A 415 -28.43 -14.26 1.87
CA GLN A 415 -29.09 -15.16 0.94
C GLN A 415 -28.21 -16.40 0.71
N PRO A 416 -28.75 -17.51 0.22
CA PRO A 416 -27.93 -18.64 -0.23
C PRO A 416 -26.94 -18.16 -1.31
N THR A 417 -25.65 -18.37 -1.06
CA THR A 417 -24.55 -17.88 -1.92
C THR A 417 -23.77 -19.08 -2.46
N PRO A 418 -23.34 -19.08 -3.74
CA PRO A 418 -22.53 -20.14 -4.30
C PRO A 418 -21.29 -20.47 -3.45
N LEU A 419 -21.00 -21.76 -3.25
CA LEU A 419 -19.88 -22.22 -2.41
C LEU A 419 -18.56 -21.53 -2.75
N ASN A 420 -18.21 -21.45 -4.04
CA ASN A 420 -16.98 -20.80 -4.49
C ASN A 420 -16.89 -19.31 -4.10
N GLU A 421 -18.00 -18.56 -4.08
CA GLU A 421 -18.03 -17.17 -3.64
C GLU A 421 -17.81 -17.06 -2.12
N VAL A 422 -18.46 -17.92 -1.33
CA VAL A 422 -18.27 -17.96 0.13
C VAL A 422 -16.82 -18.31 0.50
N LEU A 423 -16.21 -19.27 -0.18
CA LEU A 423 -14.82 -19.65 0.04
C LEU A 423 -13.84 -18.50 -0.23
N VAL A 424 -14.16 -17.61 -1.17
CA VAL A 424 -13.35 -16.41 -1.45
C VAL A 424 -13.41 -15.41 -0.31
N GLU A 425 -14.59 -15.20 0.26
CA GLU A 425 -14.72 -14.36 1.44
C GLU A 425 -13.93 -14.94 2.62
N LEU A 426 -14.03 -16.25 2.86
CA LEU A 426 -13.28 -16.93 3.92
C LEU A 426 -11.77 -16.89 3.68
N GLU A 427 -11.30 -17.02 2.44
CA GLU A 427 -9.89 -16.85 2.07
C GLU A 427 -9.39 -15.43 2.40
N ALA A 428 -10.17 -14.40 2.08
CA ALA A 428 -9.84 -13.02 2.38
C ALA A 428 -9.77 -12.76 3.90
N LEU A 429 -10.66 -13.39 4.68
CA LEU A 429 -10.62 -13.31 6.14
C LEU A 429 -9.42 -14.04 6.73
N ALA A 430 -9.06 -15.22 6.18
CA ALA A 430 -7.95 -16.04 6.68
C ALA A 430 -6.58 -15.51 6.28
N GLY A 431 -6.48 -14.85 5.13
CA GLY A 431 -5.18 -14.55 4.50
C GLY A 431 -4.41 -15.84 4.17
N VAL A 432 -5.13 -16.88 3.76
CA VAL A 432 -4.62 -18.18 3.29
C VAL A 432 -5.45 -18.59 2.08
N THR A 433 -4.80 -18.94 0.97
CA THR A 433 -5.49 -19.41 -0.23
C THR A 433 -6.31 -20.67 0.06
N ILE A 434 -7.57 -20.67 -0.36
CA ILE A 434 -8.45 -21.83 -0.29
C ILE A 434 -8.80 -22.23 -1.72
N ASP A 435 -8.54 -23.49 -2.08
CA ASP A 435 -8.75 -23.98 -3.43
C ASP A 435 -9.38 -25.35 -3.44
N PHE A 436 -9.99 -25.71 -4.57
CA PHE A 436 -10.46 -27.07 -4.79
C PHE A 436 -9.32 -27.92 -5.32
N ASP A 437 -9.30 -29.19 -4.93
CA ASP A 437 -8.48 -30.18 -5.62
C ASP A 437 -9.06 -30.43 -7.03
N GLU A 438 -8.44 -29.82 -8.04
CA GLU A 438 -8.87 -29.89 -9.44
C GLU A 438 -8.97 -31.33 -9.98
N GLU A 439 -8.26 -32.30 -9.38
CA GLU A 439 -8.37 -33.72 -9.77
C GLU A 439 -9.69 -34.34 -9.29
N GLN A 440 -10.24 -33.87 -8.17
CA GLN A 440 -11.46 -34.43 -7.54
C GLN A 440 -12.71 -33.59 -7.78
N ILE A 441 -12.54 -32.28 -7.91
CA ILE A 441 -13.60 -31.29 -8.03
C ILE A 441 -13.15 -30.30 -9.11
N PRO A 442 -13.20 -30.65 -10.41
CA PRO A 442 -12.76 -29.76 -11.48
C PRO A 442 -13.59 -28.47 -11.54
N GLN A 443 -13.13 -27.44 -12.26
CA GLN A 443 -13.89 -26.19 -12.43
C GLN A 443 -15.33 -26.35 -12.91
N THR A 444 -15.62 -27.41 -13.68
CA THR A 444 -16.96 -27.73 -14.19
C THR A 444 -17.84 -28.49 -13.20
N ASP A 445 -17.33 -28.85 -12.02
CA ASP A 445 -18.09 -29.59 -11.01
C ASP A 445 -19.21 -28.70 -10.43
N PRO A 446 -20.49 -29.13 -10.51
CA PRO A 446 -21.61 -28.33 -10.01
C PRO A 446 -21.52 -28.05 -8.50
N LEU A 447 -20.78 -28.85 -7.72
CA LEU A 447 -20.60 -28.60 -6.28
C LEU A 447 -19.96 -27.23 -6.00
N ARG A 448 -19.15 -26.70 -6.93
CA ARG A 448 -18.52 -25.38 -6.75
C ARG A 448 -19.51 -24.23 -6.70
N ILE A 449 -20.69 -24.41 -7.30
CA ILE A 449 -21.76 -23.41 -7.36
C ILE A 449 -22.96 -23.79 -6.50
N GLU A 450 -22.87 -24.86 -5.72
CA GLU A 450 -23.93 -25.28 -4.80
C GLU A 450 -24.19 -24.15 -3.81
N PRO A 451 -25.44 -23.67 -3.66
CA PRO A 451 -25.76 -22.57 -2.78
C PRO A 451 -25.63 -23.03 -1.33
N VAL A 452 -24.82 -22.31 -0.54
CA VAL A 452 -24.64 -22.56 0.89
C VAL A 452 -25.16 -21.39 1.71
N THR A 453 -25.54 -21.68 2.95
CA THR A 453 -25.94 -20.68 3.94
C THR A 453 -25.00 -20.79 5.14
N LEU A 454 -24.56 -19.67 5.67
CA LEU A 454 -23.70 -19.61 6.84
C LEU A 454 -24.13 -18.41 7.70
N SER A 455 -24.47 -18.67 8.94
CA SER A 455 -24.76 -17.63 9.93
C SER A 455 -24.24 -18.07 11.29
N GLY A 456 -23.49 -17.21 11.94
CA GLY A 456 -22.96 -17.50 13.26
C GLY A 456 -22.21 -16.34 13.89
N LYS A 457 -22.07 -16.42 15.21
CA LYS A 457 -21.30 -15.47 16.02
C LYS A 457 -20.13 -16.20 16.66
N MET A 458 -18.99 -15.53 16.73
CA MET A 458 -17.77 -16.04 17.36
C MET A 458 -17.28 -17.38 16.77
N LEU A 459 -17.61 -17.65 15.50
CA LEU A 459 -17.10 -18.82 14.77
C LEU A 459 -15.68 -18.55 14.29
N SER A 460 -14.80 -19.53 14.41
CA SER A 460 -13.54 -19.57 13.69
C SER A 460 -13.75 -19.86 12.21
N ILE A 461 -12.77 -19.49 11.37
CA ILE A 461 -12.84 -19.78 9.93
C ILE A 461 -12.85 -21.30 9.68
N ALA A 462 -12.14 -22.07 10.52
CA ALA A 462 -12.20 -23.54 10.50
C ALA A 462 -13.63 -24.07 10.75
N GLU A 463 -14.32 -23.55 11.78
CA GLU A 463 -15.72 -23.93 12.07
C GLU A 463 -16.68 -23.50 10.96
N MET A 464 -16.45 -22.33 10.34
CA MET A 464 -17.23 -21.87 9.19
C MET A 464 -17.06 -22.81 7.98
N LEU A 465 -15.82 -23.19 7.67
CA LEU A 465 -15.52 -24.14 6.60
C LEU A 465 -16.16 -25.49 6.88
N ASP A 466 -16.05 -26.01 8.09
CA ASP A 466 -16.69 -27.28 8.48
C ASP A 466 -18.21 -27.22 8.29
N GLN A 467 -18.87 -26.14 8.74
CA GLN A 467 -20.32 -25.97 8.61
C GLN A 467 -20.81 -25.97 7.16
N ILE A 468 -20.05 -25.39 6.22
CA ILE A 468 -20.44 -25.34 4.80
C ILE A 468 -19.99 -26.57 4.00
N LEU A 469 -18.87 -27.21 4.36
CA LEU A 469 -18.26 -28.30 3.60
C LEU A 469 -18.76 -29.69 4.05
N SER A 470 -18.97 -29.91 5.34
CA SER A 470 -19.42 -31.21 5.87
C SER A 470 -20.76 -31.67 5.28
N PRO A 471 -21.79 -30.82 5.12
CA PRO A 471 -23.04 -31.22 4.44
C PRO A 471 -22.87 -31.67 2.99
N LEU A 472 -21.80 -31.22 2.33
CA LEU A 472 -21.46 -31.55 0.95
C LEU A 472 -20.50 -32.75 0.84
N ASN A 473 -20.19 -33.40 1.96
CA ASN A 473 -19.20 -34.47 2.05
C ASN A 473 -17.81 -34.03 1.54
N LEU A 474 -17.44 -32.79 1.84
CA LEU A 474 -16.15 -32.19 1.50
C LEU A 474 -15.29 -32.03 2.76
N ILE A 475 -13.98 -32.17 2.60
CA ILE A 475 -12.98 -31.99 3.65
C ILE A 475 -11.88 -31.04 3.19
N THR A 476 -11.22 -30.39 4.14
CA THR A 476 -10.06 -29.52 3.88
C THR A 476 -8.76 -30.24 4.23
N THR A 477 -7.72 -30.08 3.40
CA THR A 477 -6.38 -30.63 3.64
C THR A 477 -5.31 -29.58 3.31
N PRO A 478 -4.35 -29.30 4.20
CA PRO A 478 -3.28 -28.34 3.91
C PRO A 478 -2.30 -28.91 2.85
N ALA A 479 -1.93 -28.11 1.85
CA ALA A 479 -0.94 -28.46 0.83
C ALA A 479 -0.33 -27.19 0.19
N ASN A 480 0.97 -27.18 -0.12
CA ASN A 480 1.68 -26.07 -0.79
C ASN A 480 1.25 -24.65 -0.36
N ASP A 481 1.30 -24.36 0.95
CA ASP A 481 0.95 -23.06 1.55
C ASP A 481 -0.50 -22.59 1.31
N ARG A 482 -1.39 -23.53 0.93
CA ARG A 482 -2.82 -23.32 0.73
C ARG A 482 -3.65 -24.43 1.40
N MET A 483 -4.95 -24.23 1.49
CA MET A 483 -5.92 -25.22 1.95
C MET A 483 -6.66 -25.80 0.74
N LEU A 484 -6.58 -27.12 0.53
CA LEU A 484 -7.28 -27.81 -0.55
C LEU A 484 -8.60 -28.43 -0.06
N ILE A 485 -9.67 -28.24 -0.82
CA ILE A 485 -10.99 -28.84 -0.59
C ILE A 485 -11.10 -30.08 -1.48
N ARG A 486 -11.44 -31.20 -0.85
CA ARG A 486 -11.46 -32.53 -1.47
C ARG A 486 -12.74 -33.26 -1.08
N ARG A 487 -13.14 -34.28 -1.84
CA ARG A 487 -14.25 -35.15 -1.43
C ARG A 487 -13.78 -36.04 -0.28
N ALA A 488 -14.62 -36.25 0.73
CA ALA A 488 -14.30 -37.20 1.79
C ALA A 488 -14.27 -38.62 1.19
N THR A 489 -13.16 -39.34 1.36
CA THR A 489 -13.08 -40.76 1.00
C THR A 489 -14.05 -41.54 1.88
N THR A 490 -15.08 -42.12 1.25
CA THR A 490 -15.97 -43.07 1.90
C THR A 490 -15.18 -44.34 2.15
N HIS A 491 -14.76 -44.56 3.39
CA HIS A 491 -14.09 -45.79 3.82
C HIS A 491 -15.08 -46.94 4.03
#